data_AF-A0A0M9G2K5-F1
#
_entry.id   AF-A0A0M9G2K5-F1
#
_cell.length_a   1.000
_cell.length_b   1.000
_cell.length_c   1.000
_cell.angle_alpha   90.00
_cell.angle_beta   90.00
_cell.angle_gamma   90.00
#
_symmetry.space_group_name_H-M   'P 1'
#
loop_
_entity.id
_entity.type
_entity.pdbx_description
1 polymer ?
#
loop_
_entity_poly.entity_id
_entity_poly.type
_entity_poly.pdbx_seq_one_letter_code
_entity_poly.pdbx_strand_id
1 'polypeptide(L)'
;MLMHNEPGLTVETLEEIFNDIKSWLPQLIREVQENRKDIDASIVPLQTPIPVEKQAAVGKFFAQVWGYDPEGRLDIAPHPFSGMVKEDSRITTHYSVDNYEKSVFATIHETGHSRYETGCGPREKLGQPVCMARSAGIHESQSRFGEVIIGRSGAFAEFMAPHLREYFGDQPAFTVENVRKLNQVVKPGFIRVAADEVCYPMHVIMRFEIERALIDGEMEPEQVPQVWAEKVKEYFGIDTEGRDDIGCLQDVHWSSGYYAGFPSYAIGSIFAAQLMTTIKKEIGEDTVDKCIRTGDMTPILEKQREKVWSVGCMYPTMMDVVVKATGEPLTTKYFRAHLERRYLRNED
;
A
#
# COMPACT_ATOMS: atom_id res chain seq x y z
N MET A 1 2.05 -9.70 -21.67
CA MET A 1 2.56 -8.48 -20.98
C MET A 1 2.67 -8.69 -19.47
N LEU A 2 1.61 -9.15 -18.81
CA LEU A 2 1.53 -9.43 -17.35
C LEU A 2 2.75 -10.18 -16.75
N MET A 3 3.28 -11.19 -17.45
CA MET A 3 4.43 -11.99 -16.99
C MET A 3 5.70 -11.18 -16.66
N HIS A 4 5.89 -9.98 -17.24
CA HIS A 4 7.03 -9.13 -16.89
C HIS A 4 6.94 -8.58 -15.45
N ASN A 5 5.71 -8.38 -14.94
CA ASN A 5 5.45 -7.87 -13.61
C ASN A 5 5.13 -9.00 -12.61
N GLU A 6 4.38 -10.00 -13.07
CA GLU A 6 3.90 -11.14 -12.28
C GLU A 6 4.24 -12.48 -12.96
N PRO A 7 5.49 -12.97 -12.84
CA PRO A 7 5.87 -14.26 -13.42
C PRO A 7 4.99 -15.41 -12.92
N GLY A 8 4.35 -16.10 -13.86
CA GLY A 8 3.48 -17.25 -13.60
C GLY A 8 2.02 -16.92 -13.29
N LEU A 9 1.63 -15.64 -13.22
CA LEU A 9 0.23 -15.26 -13.09
C LEU A 9 -0.47 -15.25 -14.45
N THR A 10 -1.66 -15.85 -14.53
CA THR A 10 -2.50 -15.83 -15.73
C THR A 10 -3.60 -14.78 -15.64
N VAL A 11 -4.14 -14.39 -16.79
CA VAL A 11 -5.25 -13.41 -16.85
C VAL A 11 -6.50 -13.99 -16.21
N GLU A 12 -6.78 -15.28 -16.41
CA GLU A 12 -7.93 -15.98 -15.82
C GLU A 12 -7.86 -15.96 -14.29
N THR A 13 -6.68 -16.24 -13.72
CA THR A 13 -6.48 -16.18 -12.27
C THR A 13 -6.68 -14.76 -11.73
N LEU A 14 -6.20 -13.76 -12.49
CA LEU A 14 -6.34 -12.36 -12.10
C LEU A 14 -7.81 -11.91 -12.16
N GLU A 15 -8.56 -12.35 -13.17
CA GLU A 15 -10.00 -12.11 -13.27
C GLU A 15 -10.77 -12.73 -12.13
N GLU A 16 -10.45 -13.96 -11.73
CA GLU A 16 -11.08 -14.60 -10.57
C GLU A 16 -10.90 -13.74 -9.31
N ILE A 17 -9.67 -13.26 -9.06
CA ILE A 17 -9.34 -12.41 -7.92
C ILE A 17 -10.11 -11.07 -7.99
N PHE A 18 -10.12 -10.41 -9.15
CA PHE A 18 -10.77 -9.11 -9.29
C PHE A 18 -12.29 -9.18 -9.35
N ASN A 19 -12.86 -10.26 -9.91
CA ASN A 19 -14.29 -10.51 -9.86
C ASN A 19 -14.76 -10.80 -8.43
N ASP A 20 -13.95 -11.51 -7.63
CA ASP A 20 -14.24 -11.64 -6.20
C ASP A 20 -14.25 -10.26 -5.52
N ILE A 21 -13.21 -9.44 -5.68
CA ILE A 21 -13.17 -8.08 -5.10
C ILE A 21 -14.39 -7.26 -5.53
N LYS A 22 -14.72 -7.24 -6.82
CA LYS A 22 -15.88 -6.49 -7.35
C LYS A 22 -17.21 -6.97 -6.79
N SER A 23 -17.31 -8.23 -6.37
CA SER A 23 -18.55 -8.78 -5.81
C SER A 23 -18.92 -8.18 -4.45
N TRP A 24 -17.96 -7.60 -3.71
CA TRP A 24 -18.19 -7.09 -2.36
C TRP A 24 -17.64 -5.68 -2.09
N LEU A 25 -16.54 -5.25 -2.72
CA LEU A 25 -15.88 -3.99 -2.39
C LEU A 25 -16.73 -2.74 -2.69
N PRO A 26 -17.48 -2.64 -3.81
CA PRO A 26 -18.34 -1.47 -4.04
C PRO A 26 -19.43 -1.29 -2.96
N GLN A 27 -19.98 -2.40 -2.45
CA GLN A 27 -20.93 -2.37 -1.35
C GLN A 27 -20.23 -2.00 -0.03
N LEU A 28 -19.05 -2.56 0.24
CA LEU A 28 -18.25 -2.22 1.42
C LEU A 28 -17.89 -0.73 1.46
N ILE A 29 -17.51 -0.11 0.32
CA ILE A 29 -17.22 1.33 0.26
C ILE A 29 -18.42 2.14 0.77
N ARG A 30 -19.63 1.82 0.30
CA ARG A 30 -20.86 2.51 0.75
C ARG A 30 -21.12 2.32 2.24
N GLU A 31 -20.98 1.09 2.74
CA GLU A 31 -21.16 0.77 4.16
C GLU A 31 -20.16 1.50 5.04
N VAL A 32 -18.89 1.56 4.61
CA VAL A 32 -17.84 2.29 5.31
C VAL A 32 -18.12 3.79 5.33
N GLN A 33 -18.52 4.38 4.20
CA GLN A 33 -18.87 5.81 4.16
C GLN A 33 -20.02 6.16 5.12
N GLU A 34 -21.05 5.32 5.20
CA GLU A 34 -22.15 5.55 6.15
C GLU A 34 -21.70 5.35 7.60
N ASN A 35 -21.00 4.24 7.90
CA ASN A 35 -20.51 3.94 9.25
C ASN A 35 -19.55 5.00 9.79
N ARG A 36 -18.76 5.61 8.90
CA ARG A 36 -17.74 6.61 9.27
C ARG A 36 -18.25 8.04 9.25
N LYS A 37 -19.47 8.32 8.79
CA LYS A 37 -19.97 9.69 8.61
C LYS A 37 -19.79 10.56 9.86
N ASP A 38 -20.19 10.07 11.02
CA ASP A 38 -20.07 10.80 12.29
C ASP A 38 -18.63 10.80 12.82
N ILE A 39 -17.88 9.71 12.58
CA ILE A 39 -16.46 9.58 12.96
C ILE A 39 -15.64 10.65 12.22
N ASP A 40 -15.81 10.74 10.91
CA ASP A 40 -15.07 11.66 10.05
C ASP A 40 -15.51 13.11 10.28
N ALA A 41 -16.79 13.36 10.60
CA ALA A 41 -17.27 14.68 11.01
C ALA A 41 -16.67 15.16 12.36
N SER A 42 -16.22 14.23 13.21
CA SER A 42 -15.59 14.54 14.50
C SER A 42 -14.07 14.77 14.42
N ILE A 43 -13.47 14.65 13.22
CA ILE A 43 -12.03 14.85 13.03
C ILE A 43 -11.64 16.28 13.37
N VAL A 44 -10.67 16.40 14.27
CA VAL A 44 -10.00 17.66 14.58
C VAL A 44 -8.93 17.91 13.52
N PRO A 45 -9.03 19.01 12.74
CA PRO A 45 -8.10 19.28 11.65
C PRO A 45 -6.70 19.65 12.18
N LEU A 46 -5.69 19.36 11.36
CA LEU A 46 -4.31 19.75 11.63
C LEU A 46 -4.17 21.27 11.61
N GLN A 47 -3.42 21.80 12.58
CA GLN A 47 -2.93 23.17 12.53
C GLN A 47 -1.76 23.24 11.54
N THR A 48 -1.92 24.06 10.50
CA THR A 48 -0.94 24.25 9.42
C THR A 48 -0.32 25.65 9.52
N PRO A 49 0.90 25.87 8.97
CA PRO A 49 1.72 24.91 8.23
C PRO A 49 2.45 23.91 9.13
N ILE A 50 2.63 22.67 8.65
CA ILE A 50 3.50 21.67 9.25
C ILE A 50 4.92 21.83 8.65
N PRO A 51 5.95 22.21 9.41
CA PRO A 51 7.28 22.49 8.87
C PRO A 51 7.92 21.28 8.21
N VAL A 52 8.49 21.48 7.01
CA VAL A 52 9.10 20.42 6.19
C VAL A 52 10.28 19.76 6.90
N GLU A 53 11.10 20.53 7.61
CA GLU A 53 12.27 20.03 8.33
C GLU A 53 11.86 19.06 9.45
N LYS A 54 10.72 19.33 10.11
CA LYS A 54 10.15 18.44 11.13
C LYS A 54 9.54 17.19 10.49
N GLN A 55 8.92 17.31 9.31
CA GLN A 55 8.42 16.15 8.56
C GLN A 55 9.57 15.23 8.13
N ALA A 56 10.70 15.81 7.70
CA ALA A 56 11.90 15.06 7.34
C ALA A 56 12.47 14.30 8.55
N ALA A 57 12.55 14.96 9.71
CA ALA A 57 13.07 14.36 10.92
C ALA A 57 12.18 13.20 11.42
N VAL A 58 10.86 13.40 11.49
CA VAL A 58 9.93 12.33 11.94
C VAL A 58 9.82 11.20 10.91
N GLY A 59 9.90 11.51 9.61
CA GLY A 59 9.94 10.51 8.54
C GLY A 59 11.17 9.62 8.68
N LYS A 60 12.36 10.20 8.91
CA LYS A 60 13.59 9.42 9.18
C LYS A 60 13.45 8.55 10.43
N PHE A 61 12.84 9.07 11.49
CA PHE A 61 12.56 8.29 12.70
C PHE A 61 11.68 7.07 12.40
N PHE A 62 10.56 7.23 11.70
CA PHE A 62 9.70 6.11 11.35
C PHE A 62 10.36 5.12 10.37
N ALA A 63 11.20 5.58 9.46
CA ALA A 63 12.01 4.67 8.62
C ALA A 63 12.91 3.78 9.49
N GLN A 64 13.55 4.34 10.53
CA GLN A 64 14.39 3.58 11.47
C GLN A 64 13.58 2.59 12.32
N VAL A 65 12.35 2.92 12.71
CA VAL A 65 11.42 1.99 13.37
C VAL A 65 11.17 0.74 12.52
N TRP A 66 11.14 0.89 11.18
CA TRP A 66 11.06 -0.23 10.23
C TRP A 66 12.40 -0.89 9.90
N GLY A 67 13.47 -0.54 10.61
CA GLY A 67 14.80 -1.09 10.42
C GLY A 67 15.51 -0.59 9.16
N TYR A 68 15.13 0.58 8.63
CA TYR A 68 15.92 1.26 7.60
C TYR A 68 17.30 1.63 8.16
N ASP A 69 18.34 1.54 7.33
CA ASP A 69 19.70 1.84 7.73
C ASP A 69 19.82 3.32 8.17
N PRO A 70 20.31 3.63 9.39
CA PRO A 70 20.56 5.00 9.81
C PRO A 70 21.49 5.80 8.88
N GLU A 71 22.40 5.11 8.19
CA GLU A 71 23.34 5.65 7.18
C GLU A 71 22.75 5.64 5.76
N GLY A 72 21.57 5.07 5.58
CA GLY A 72 20.80 5.14 4.35
C GLY A 72 20.35 6.57 4.00
N ARG A 73 19.90 6.76 2.77
CA ARG A 73 19.49 8.08 2.25
C ARG A 73 17.99 8.18 2.05
N LEU A 74 17.41 9.22 2.65
CA LEU A 74 16.07 9.71 2.39
C LEU A 74 16.17 11.08 1.73
N ASP A 75 15.72 11.17 0.48
CA ASP A 75 15.80 12.36 -0.38
C ASP A 75 14.40 12.83 -0.83
N ILE A 76 14.33 13.93 -1.60
CA ILE A 76 13.05 14.48 -2.10
C ILE A 76 12.87 14.17 -3.58
N ALA A 77 11.67 13.73 -3.97
CA ALA A 77 11.26 13.59 -5.37
C ALA A 77 9.82 14.08 -5.57
N PRO A 78 9.41 14.43 -6.82
CA PRO A 78 8.01 14.70 -7.12
C PRO A 78 7.11 13.47 -6.90
N HIS A 79 7.63 12.28 -7.19
CA HIS A 79 6.97 11.00 -6.94
C HIS A 79 7.90 10.16 -6.06
N PRO A 80 7.49 9.80 -4.83
CA PRO A 80 8.25 8.90 -3.98
C PRO A 80 8.59 7.57 -4.68
N PHE A 81 9.79 7.08 -4.43
CA PHE A 81 10.28 5.77 -4.90
C PHE A 81 11.44 5.27 -4.04
N SER A 82 11.65 3.95 -4.08
CA SER A 82 12.81 3.24 -3.56
C SER A 82 13.64 2.72 -4.74
N GLY A 83 14.96 2.87 -4.69
CA GLY A 83 15.83 2.43 -5.78
C GLY A 83 17.28 2.19 -5.38
N MET A 84 18.15 2.30 -6.38
CA MET A 84 19.59 1.98 -6.34
C MET A 84 19.89 0.48 -6.27
N VAL A 85 20.75 0.02 -5.35
CA VAL A 85 21.20 -1.38 -5.26
C VAL A 85 20.90 -1.95 -3.88
N LYS A 86 20.96 -3.28 -3.74
CA LYS A 86 20.60 -3.97 -2.49
C LYS A 86 21.52 -3.62 -1.31
N GLU A 87 22.73 -3.17 -1.61
CA GLU A 87 23.78 -2.76 -0.67
C GLU A 87 23.75 -1.25 -0.34
N ASP A 88 23.08 -0.44 -1.16
CA ASP A 88 22.90 1.01 -0.98
C ASP A 88 21.50 1.35 -1.50
N SER A 89 20.49 1.11 -0.66
CA SER A 89 19.10 1.40 -0.99
C SER A 89 18.76 2.83 -0.60
N ARG A 90 18.22 3.59 -1.56
CA ARG A 90 17.85 4.99 -1.36
C ARG A 90 16.36 5.17 -1.59
N ILE A 91 15.72 5.88 -0.67
CA ILE A 91 14.30 6.17 -0.73
C ILE A 91 14.08 7.67 -0.89
N THR A 92 12.95 8.03 -1.49
CA THR A 92 12.53 9.43 -1.63
C THR A 92 11.14 9.65 -1.05
N THR A 93 10.84 10.89 -0.68
CA THR A 93 9.50 11.30 -0.23
C THR A 93 9.11 12.64 -0.82
N HIS A 94 7.87 13.06 -0.57
CA HIS A 94 7.34 14.37 -0.95
C HIS A 94 6.62 15.01 0.23
N TYR A 95 7.02 16.24 0.58
CA TYR A 95 6.48 16.97 1.74
C TYR A 95 5.30 17.86 1.36
N SER A 96 4.38 18.03 2.31
CA SER A 96 3.21 18.90 2.17
C SER A 96 3.08 19.78 3.40
N VAL A 97 3.06 21.09 3.25
CA VAL A 97 2.87 21.99 4.41
C VAL A 97 1.48 21.84 5.04
N ASP A 98 0.53 21.25 4.32
CA ASP A 98 -0.86 21.11 4.75
C ASP A 98 -1.15 19.83 5.55
N ASN A 99 -0.27 18.82 5.48
CA ASN A 99 -0.44 17.56 6.22
C ASN A 99 0.88 16.78 6.33
N TYR A 100 1.02 15.96 7.38
CA TYR A 100 2.18 15.07 7.54
C TYR A 100 1.98 13.72 6.83
N GLU A 101 0.72 13.32 6.60
CA GLU A 101 0.36 11.97 6.17
C GLU A 101 1.04 11.60 4.86
N LYS A 102 1.05 12.53 3.89
CA LYS A 102 1.68 12.30 2.57
C LYS A 102 3.13 11.87 2.70
N SER A 103 3.95 12.62 3.45
CA SER A 103 5.38 12.31 3.55
C SER A 103 5.67 11.13 4.47
N VAL A 104 4.95 11.02 5.59
CA VAL A 104 5.18 9.96 6.59
C VAL A 104 4.80 8.60 6.00
N PHE A 105 3.60 8.47 5.42
CA PHE A 105 3.18 7.19 4.85
C PHE A 105 3.95 6.84 3.58
N ALA A 106 4.29 7.81 2.72
CA ALA A 106 5.20 7.55 1.61
C ALA A 106 6.56 7.04 2.10
N THR A 107 7.11 7.64 3.16
CA THR A 107 8.39 7.18 3.74
C THR A 107 8.30 5.74 4.26
N ILE A 108 7.23 5.40 4.98
CA ILE A 108 7.01 4.02 5.48
C ILE A 108 6.81 3.05 4.31
N HIS A 109 6.06 3.44 3.28
CA HIS A 109 5.84 2.67 2.05
C HIS A 109 7.19 2.33 1.37
N GLU A 110 7.98 3.35 1.06
CA GLU A 110 9.28 3.16 0.42
C GLU A 110 10.28 2.43 1.32
N THR A 111 10.17 2.60 2.64
CA THR A 111 10.96 1.80 3.58
C THR A 111 10.60 0.31 3.47
N GLY A 112 9.33 -0.06 3.35
CA GLY A 112 8.93 -1.46 3.16
C GLY A 112 9.53 -2.09 1.90
N HIS A 113 9.53 -1.35 0.79
CA HIS A 113 10.26 -1.72 -0.43
C HIS A 113 11.76 -1.89 -0.17
N SER A 114 12.40 -0.89 0.44
CA SER A 114 13.81 -0.92 0.77
C SER A 114 14.19 -2.11 1.67
N ARG A 115 13.34 -2.46 2.65
CA ARG A 115 13.58 -3.61 3.54
C ARG A 115 13.53 -4.94 2.81
N TYR A 116 12.68 -5.06 1.79
CA TYR A 116 12.72 -6.24 0.94
C TYR A 116 14.01 -6.29 0.12
N GLU A 117 14.38 -5.19 -0.55
CA GLU A 117 15.59 -5.12 -1.38
C GLU A 117 16.86 -5.40 -0.56
N THR A 118 17.04 -4.66 0.54
CA THR A 118 18.13 -4.81 1.51
C THR A 118 17.99 -6.03 2.39
N GLY A 119 16.95 -6.86 2.21
CA GLY A 119 16.75 -8.15 2.88
C GLY A 119 16.81 -9.33 1.91
N CYS A 120 16.81 -9.07 0.61
CA CYS A 120 16.59 -10.05 -0.44
C CYS A 120 17.68 -11.13 -0.45
N GLY A 121 17.29 -12.40 -0.41
CA GLY A 121 18.19 -13.55 -0.47
C GLY A 121 18.03 -14.37 -1.76
N PRO A 122 18.76 -15.49 -1.91
CA PRO A 122 19.87 -15.91 -1.05
C PRO A 122 21.07 -14.96 -1.15
N ARG A 123 21.63 -14.52 -0.02
CA ARG A 123 22.60 -13.41 0.02
C ARG A 123 23.97 -13.75 -0.57
N GLU A 124 24.35 -15.01 -0.50
CA GLU A 124 25.53 -15.55 -1.17
C GLU A 124 25.41 -15.53 -2.70
N LYS A 125 24.23 -15.18 -3.23
CA LYS A 125 23.93 -15.05 -4.66
C LYS A 125 23.65 -13.59 -5.08
N LEU A 126 24.09 -12.59 -4.31
CA LEU A 126 23.99 -11.19 -4.73
C LEU A 126 24.58 -11.00 -6.15
N GLY A 127 23.87 -10.22 -6.98
CA GLY A 127 24.19 -10.03 -8.39
C GLY A 127 23.76 -11.16 -9.33
N GLN A 128 23.18 -12.26 -8.82
CA GLN A 128 22.57 -13.31 -9.63
C GLN A 128 21.04 -13.11 -9.74
N PRO A 129 20.40 -13.53 -10.83
CA PRO A 129 18.95 -13.34 -11.04
C PRO A 129 18.07 -14.05 -10.00
N VAL A 130 18.63 -15.03 -9.28
CA VAL A 130 17.93 -15.70 -8.18
C VAL A 130 17.82 -14.81 -6.92
N CYS A 131 18.74 -13.87 -6.73
CA CYS A 131 18.72 -12.90 -5.65
C CYS A 131 18.10 -11.59 -6.15
N MET A 132 16.84 -11.65 -6.55
CA MET A 132 16.02 -10.51 -6.96
C MET A 132 14.65 -10.62 -6.30
N ALA A 133 13.91 -9.50 -6.25
CA ALA A 133 12.52 -9.52 -5.85
C ALA A 133 11.70 -10.40 -6.80
N ARG A 134 10.77 -11.20 -6.25
CA ARG A 134 10.05 -12.22 -7.03
C ARG A 134 9.16 -11.62 -8.12
N SER A 135 8.39 -10.61 -7.77
CA SER A 135 7.43 -9.93 -8.66
C SER A 135 7.07 -8.56 -8.12
N ALA A 136 6.44 -7.72 -8.94
CA ALA A 136 5.98 -6.40 -8.52
C ALA A 136 4.96 -6.48 -7.38
N GLY A 137 4.03 -7.45 -7.41
CA GLY A 137 3.03 -7.66 -6.36
C GLY A 137 3.62 -8.19 -5.05
N ILE A 138 4.62 -9.08 -5.11
CA ILE A 138 5.37 -9.46 -3.91
C ILE A 138 6.12 -8.24 -3.36
N HIS A 139 6.70 -7.39 -4.21
CA HIS A 139 7.41 -6.20 -3.78
C HIS A 139 6.50 -5.14 -3.15
N GLU A 140 5.35 -4.87 -3.76
CA GLU A 140 4.28 -4.00 -3.25
C GLU A 140 3.67 -4.52 -1.96
N SER A 141 3.57 -5.84 -1.79
CA SER A 141 3.08 -6.37 -0.52
C SER A 141 3.96 -5.96 0.66
N GLN A 142 5.27 -5.76 0.45
CA GLN A 142 6.18 -5.35 1.53
C GLN A 142 6.03 -3.87 1.87
N SER A 143 5.81 -3.00 0.87
CA SER A 143 5.50 -1.59 1.11
C SER A 143 4.13 -1.41 1.77
N ARG A 144 3.09 -2.07 1.27
CA ARG A 144 1.73 -2.03 1.83
C ARG A 144 1.64 -2.66 3.22
N PHE A 145 2.45 -3.67 3.51
CA PHE A 145 2.52 -4.24 4.86
C PHE A 145 2.99 -3.19 5.88
N GLY A 146 4.02 -2.42 5.55
CA GLY A 146 4.49 -1.32 6.39
C GLY A 146 3.49 -0.16 6.44
N GLU A 147 3.15 0.41 5.28
CA GLU A 147 2.34 1.62 5.17
C GLU A 147 0.92 1.41 5.69
N VAL A 148 0.25 0.38 5.17
CA VAL A 148 -1.20 0.25 5.29
C VAL A 148 -1.55 -0.70 6.42
N ILE A 149 -1.01 -1.93 6.40
CA ILE A 149 -1.40 -2.94 7.38
C ILE A 149 -1.00 -2.49 8.80
N ILE A 150 0.25 -2.04 8.97
CA ILE A 150 0.75 -1.56 10.26
C ILE A 150 0.56 -0.04 10.41
N GLY A 151 1.07 0.76 9.49
CA GLY A 151 1.17 2.22 9.64
C GLY A 151 -0.18 2.93 9.84
N ARG A 152 -1.25 2.39 9.26
CA ARG A 152 -2.62 2.92 9.42
C ARG A 152 -3.45 2.21 10.49
N SER A 153 -2.86 1.32 11.28
CA SER A 153 -3.57 0.62 12.35
C SER A 153 -3.88 1.51 13.55
N GLY A 154 -4.92 1.17 14.30
CA GLY A 154 -5.21 1.79 15.59
C GLY A 154 -4.05 1.60 16.57
N ALA A 155 -3.49 0.39 16.63
CA ALA A 155 -2.31 0.08 17.45
C ALA A 155 -1.11 0.99 17.12
N PHE A 156 -0.87 1.30 15.84
CA PHE A 156 0.24 2.18 15.46
C PHE A 156 -0.08 3.66 15.73
N ALA A 157 -1.35 4.07 15.73
CA ALA A 157 -1.74 5.42 16.14
C ALA A 157 -1.36 5.70 17.61
N GLU A 158 -1.41 4.70 18.50
CA GLU A 158 -0.93 4.79 19.89
C GLU A 158 0.57 5.11 19.96
N PHE A 159 1.37 4.49 19.08
CA PHE A 159 2.81 4.74 18.99
C PHE A 159 3.12 6.06 18.26
N MET A 160 2.40 6.37 17.19
CA MET A 160 2.64 7.51 16.31
C MET A 160 2.31 8.84 16.99
N ALA A 161 1.16 8.95 17.68
CA ALA A 161 0.67 10.23 18.19
C ALA A 161 1.63 10.96 19.16
N PRO A 162 2.29 10.28 20.13
CA PRO A 162 3.32 10.91 20.97
C PRO A 162 4.49 11.49 20.17
N HIS A 163 4.96 10.79 19.14
CA HIS A 163 6.07 11.25 18.30
C HIS A 163 5.63 12.41 17.39
N LEU A 164 4.39 12.41 16.90
CA LEU A 164 3.86 13.57 16.19
C LEU A 164 3.88 14.82 17.08
N ARG A 165 3.46 14.72 18.35
CA ARG A 165 3.54 15.83 19.32
C ARG A 165 4.98 16.26 19.60
N GLU A 166 5.91 15.31 19.75
CA GLU A 166 7.32 15.59 20.00
C GLU A 166 7.95 16.40 18.85
N TYR A 167 7.78 15.94 17.61
CA TYR A 167 8.42 16.57 16.46
C TYR A 167 7.69 17.84 16.02
N PHE A 168 6.35 17.81 15.95
CA PHE A 168 5.57 18.93 15.42
C PHE A 168 5.17 19.96 16.47
N GLY A 169 5.17 19.59 17.75
CA GLY A 169 4.59 20.37 18.83
C GLY A 169 3.17 19.89 19.16
N ASP A 170 2.75 20.09 20.41
CA ASP A 170 1.43 19.67 20.86
C ASP A 170 0.32 20.49 20.18
N GLN A 171 -0.73 19.80 19.75
CA GLN A 171 -1.94 20.41 19.18
C GLN A 171 -3.14 19.47 19.34
N PRO A 172 -4.38 19.99 19.34
CA PRO A 172 -5.58 19.19 19.55
C PRO A 172 -5.74 17.99 18.60
N ALA A 173 -5.17 18.07 17.38
CA ALA A 173 -5.25 17.01 16.40
C ALA A 173 -4.38 15.76 16.73
N PHE A 174 -3.42 15.86 17.65
CA PHE A 174 -2.47 14.78 17.95
C PHE A 174 -2.84 13.95 19.18
N THR A 175 -4.14 13.75 19.43
CA THR A 175 -4.59 12.66 20.31
C THR A 175 -4.52 11.33 19.55
N VAL A 176 -4.34 10.22 20.28
CA VAL A 176 -4.32 8.87 19.67
C VAL A 176 -5.58 8.63 18.85
N GLU A 177 -6.74 8.95 19.42
CA GLU A 177 -8.03 8.77 18.76
C GLU A 177 -8.12 9.59 17.47
N ASN A 178 -7.72 10.87 17.49
CA ASN A 178 -7.81 11.72 16.31
C ASN A 178 -6.80 11.33 15.22
N VAL A 179 -5.58 10.94 15.59
CA VAL A 179 -4.56 10.43 14.65
C VAL A 179 -5.06 9.16 13.97
N ARG A 180 -5.72 8.26 14.71
CA ARG A 180 -6.38 7.08 14.10
C ARG A 180 -7.44 7.50 13.09
N LYS A 181 -8.32 8.44 13.43
CA LYS A 181 -9.38 8.92 12.53
C LYS A 181 -8.80 9.53 11.25
N LEU A 182 -7.83 10.44 11.39
CA LEU A 182 -7.10 11.09 10.29
C LEU A 182 -6.50 10.04 9.34
N ASN A 183 -5.75 9.08 9.88
CA ASN A 183 -5.04 8.08 9.08
C ASN A 183 -5.96 7.05 8.40
N GLN A 184 -7.25 6.98 8.78
CA GLN A 184 -8.24 6.00 8.32
C GLN A 184 -9.43 6.64 7.60
N VAL A 185 -9.32 7.89 7.14
CA VAL A 185 -10.38 8.52 6.32
C VAL A 185 -10.62 7.70 5.06
N VAL A 186 -11.91 7.49 4.73
CA VAL A 186 -12.33 6.81 3.49
C VAL A 186 -13.19 7.75 2.68
N LYS A 187 -12.70 8.11 1.50
CA LYS A 187 -13.35 9.06 0.62
C LYS A 187 -13.05 8.72 -0.84
N PRO A 188 -14.07 8.26 -1.60
CA PRO A 188 -13.95 8.14 -3.06
C PRO A 188 -13.44 9.45 -3.66
N GLY A 189 -12.44 9.34 -4.52
CA GLY A 189 -11.75 10.46 -5.13
C GLY A 189 -11.25 10.11 -6.53
N PHE A 190 -10.73 11.11 -7.24
CA PHE A 190 -10.34 10.95 -8.64
C PHE A 190 -8.95 10.32 -8.82
N ILE A 191 -8.04 10.59 -7.89
CA ILE A 191 -6.60 10.35 -8.05
C ILE A 191 -6.18 9.08 -7.33
N ARG A 192 -5.75 8.05 -8.08
CA ARG A 192 -5.35 6.74 -7.55
C ARG A 192 -4.26 6.83 -6.49
N VAL A 193 -3.21 7.62 -6.73
CA VAL A 193 -2.09 7.76 -5.78
C VAL A 193 -2.48 8.48 -4.47
N ALA A 194 -3.65 9.11 -4.43
CA ALA A 194 -4.22 9.75 -3.25
C ALA A 194 -5.43 8.99 -2.68
N ALA A 195 -5.81 7.85 -3.26
CA ALA A 195 -6.94 7.05 -2.79
C ALA A 195 -6.62 6.40 -1.44
N ASP A 196 -7.62 6.36 -0.57
CA ASP A 196 -7.53 5.61 0.68
C ASP A 196 -7.47 4.10 0.44
N GLU A 197 -7.15 3.35 1.50
CA GLU A 197 -6.99 1.89 1.46
C GLU A 197 -8.21 1.15 0.88
N VAL A 198 -9.43 1.62 1.15
CA VAL A 198 -10.66 0.95 0.74
C VAL A 198 -10.98 1.23 -0.73
N CYS A 199 -10.79 2.48 -1.17
CA CYS A 199 -11.08 2.88 -2.55
C CYS A 199 -9.97 2.46 -3.54
N TYR A 200 -8.72 2.33 -3.07
CA TYR A 200 -7.55 2.10 -3.92
C TYR A 200 -7.66 0.88 -4.87
N PRO A 201 -8.13 -0.32 -4.44
CA PRO A 201 -8.22 -1.47 -5.33
C PRO A 201 -9.17 -1.26 -6.52
N MET A 202 -10.24 -0.47 -6.36
CA MET A 202 -11.17 -0.19 -7.46
C MET A 202 -10.51 0.66 -8.57
N HIS A 203 -9.60 1.57 -8.21
CA HIS A 203 -8.82 2.32 -9.21
C HIS A 203 -7.90 1.40 -10.03
N VAL A 204 -7.36 0.37 -9.39
CA VAL A 204 -6.50 -0.64 -10.04
C VAL A 204 -7.32 -1.53 -10.96
N ILE A 205 -8.46 -2.05 -10.49
CA ILE A 205 -9.34 -2.93 -11.27
C ILE A 205 -9.85 -2.21 -12.53
N MET A 206 -10.27 -0.96 -12.40
CA MET A 206 -10.70 -0.15 -13.54
C MET A 206 -9.62 -0.07 -14.63
N ARG A 207 -8.36 0.17 -14.24
CA ARG A 207 -7.23 0.25 -15.19
C ARG A 207 -6.94 -1.10 -15.84
N PHE A 208 -7.00 -2.18 -15.07
CA PHE A 208 -6.85 -3.53 -15.62
C PHE A 208 -7.92 -3.83 -16.69
N GLU A 209 -9.18 -3.52 -16.41
CA GLU A 209 -10.28 -3.74 -17.37
C GLU A 209 -10.09 -2.92 -18.66
N ILE A 210 -9.65 -1.67 -18.53
CA ILE A 210 -9.35 -0.80 -19.67
C ILE A 210 -8.14 -1.32 -20.46
N GLU A 211 -7.03 -1.65 -19.79
CA GLU A 211 -5.83 -2.20 -20.43
C GLU A 211 -6.14 -3.49 -21.19
N ARG A 212 -6.94 -4.37 -20.58
CA ARG A 212 -7.35 -5.61 -21.21
C ARG A 212 -8.15 -5.34 -22.48
N ALA A 213 -9.20 -4.51 -22.41
CA ALA A 213 -10.04 -4.22 -23.57
C ALA A 213 -9.23 -3.61 -24.73
N LEU A 214 -8.24 -2.76 -24.43
CA LEU A 214 -7.30 -2.25 -25.44
C LEU A 214 -6.44 -3.36 -26.06
N ILE A 215 -5.88 -4.26 -25.24
CA ILE A 215 -4.99 -5.33 -25.69
C ILE A 215 -5.74 -6.40 -26.47
N ASP A 216 -6.96 -6.73 -26.06
CA ASP A 216 -7.82 -7.73 -26.70
C ASP A 216 -8.47 -7.18 -28.00
N GLY A 217 -8.32 -5.89 -28.29
CA GLY A 217 -8.90 -5.22 -29.47
C GLY A 217 -10.41 -5.02 -29.37
N GLU A 218 -10.97 -5.07 -28.16
CA GLU A 218 -12.38 -4.80 -27.87
C GLU A 218 -12.67 -3.30 -27.71
N MET A 219 -11.63 -2.50 -27.53
CA MET A 219 -11.69 -1.05 -27.35
C MET A 219 -10.52 -0.36 -28.05
N GLU A 220 -10.78 0.81 -28.62
CA GLU A 220 -9.77 1.70 -29.20
C GLU A 220 -9.35 2.81 -28.22
N PRO A 221 -8.12 3.37 -28.35
CA PRO A 221 -7.62 4.42 -27.44
C PRO A 221 -8.53 5.65 -27.31
N GLU A 222 -9.22 6.05 -28.39
CA GLU A 222 -10.14 7.19 -28.40
C GLU A 222 -11.34 7.01 -27.47
N GLN A 223 -11.68 5.77 -27.11
CA GLN A 223 -12.79 5.45 -26.22
C GLN A 223 -12.42 5.53 -24.74
N VAL A 224 -11.11 5.59 -24.41
CA VAL A 224 -10.63 5.56 -23.02
C VAL A 224 -11.24 6.67 -22.14
N PRO A 225 -11.34 7.95 -22.57
CA PRO A 225 -11.95 9.00 -21.75
C PRO A 225 -13.39 8.68 -21.34
N GLN A 226 -14.20 8.19 -22.28
CA GLN A 226 -15.60 7.84 -22.02
C GLN A 226 -15.71 6.63 -21.07
N VAL A 227 -15.00 5.54 -21.37
CA VAL A 227 -15.04 4.31 -20.55
C VAL A 227 -14.50 4.58 -19.15
N TRP A 228 -13.49 5.45 -19.02
CA TRP A 228 -12.99 5.91 -17.73
C TRP A 228 -14.07 6.62 -16.93
N ALA A 229 -14.76 7.60 -17.53
CA ALA A 229 -15.82 8.34 -16.84
C ALA A 229 -16.98 7.43 -16.40
N GLU A 230 -17.38 6.49 -17.26
CA GLU A 230 -18.41 5.47 -16.95
C GLU A 230 -18.01 4.61 -15.74
N LYS A 231 -16.78 4.06 -15.75
CA LYS A 231 -16.28 3.22 -14.65
C LYS A 231 -16.07 4.00 -13.35
N VAL A 232 -15.57 5.24 -13.43
CA VAL A 232 -15.42 6.09 -12.23
C VAL A 232 -16.79 6.37 -11.61
N LYS A 233 -17.80 6.66 -12.42
CA LYS A 233 -19.17 6.88 -11.95
C LYS A 233 -19.78 5.61 -11.35
N GLU A 234 -19.58 4.47 -12.00
CA GLU A 234 -20.06 3.16 -11.52
C GLU A 234 -19.42 2.78 -10.17
N TYR A 235 -18.10 2.91 -10.04
CA TYR A 235 -17.36 2.41 -8.89
C TYR A 235 -17.31 3.39 -7.72
N PHE A 236 -17.32 4.69 -7.99
CA PHE A 236 -17.08 5.73 -6.97
C PHE A 236 -18.22 6.74 -6.85
N GLY A 237 -19.18 6.77 -7.78
CA GLY A 237 -20.28 7.73 -7.77
C GLY A 237 -19.85 9.18 -8.05
N ILE A 238 -18.65 9.39 -8.61
CA ILE A 238 -18.11 10.70 -8.99
C ILE A 238 -17.93 10.79 -10.51
N ASP A 239 -17.74 11.99 -11.04
CA ASP A 239 -17.69 12.22 -12.49
C ASP A 239 -16.38 12.85 -12.94
N THR A 240 -15.84 12.35 -14.06
CA THR A 240 -14.62 12.86 -14.70
C THR A 240 -14.87 13.34 -16.13
N GLU A 241 -16.14 13.45 -16.56
CA GLU A 241 -16.51 13.94 -17.88
C GLU A 241 -15.89 15.32 -18.16
N GLY A 242 -15.17 15.41 -19.29
CA GLY A 242 -14.45 16.62 -19.70
C GLY A 242 -13.23 16.99 -18.84
N ARG A 243 -12.80 16.09 -17.94
CA ARG A 243 -11.70 16.31 -16.98
C ARG A 243 -10.65 15.20 -17.03
N ASP A 244 -10.11 14.97 -18.23
CA ASP A 244 -9.10 13.94 -18.48
C ASP A 244 -7.82 14.13 -17.64
N ASP A 245 -7.52 15.37 -17.22
CA ASP A 245 -6.39 15.74 -16.35
C ASP A 245 -6.42 15.06 -14.98
N ILE A 246 -7.62 14.83 -14.44
CA ILE A 246 -7.86 14.06 -13.22
C ILE A 246 -8.54 12.71 -13.51
N GLY A 247 -8.72 12.40 -14.80
CA GLY A 247 -9.27 11.17 -15.34
C GLY A 247 -8.16 10.26 -15.87
N CYS A 248 -8.27 9.86 -17.13
CA CYS A 248 -7.38 8.87 -17.76
C CYS A 248 -5.92 9.33 -17.94
N LEU A 249 -5.62 10.64 -17.88
CA LEU A 249 -4.25 11.18 -18.02
C LEU A 249 -3.50 11.31 -16.69
N GLN A 250 -4.10 10.88 -15.57
CA GLN A 250 -3.53 11.08 -14.24
C GLN A 250 -2.27 10.25 -13.93
N ASP A 251 -2.03 9.15 -14.65
CA ASP A 251 -0.95 8.21 -14.39
C ASP A 251 0.05 8.17 -15.56
N VAL A 252 1.34 8.13 -15.24
CA VAL A 252 2.43 8.14 -16.24
C VAL A 252 2.60 6.80 -16.97
N HIS A 253 2.05 5.71 -16.44
CA HIS A 253 2.34 4.32 -16.82
C HIS A 253 2.22 4.04 -18.33
N TRP A 254 1.13 4.44 -18.97
CA TRP A 254 0.95 4.18 -20.41
C TRP A 254 1.90 4.99 -21.28
N SER A 255 2.20 6.23 -20.89
CA SER A 255 3.16 7.09 -21.60
C SER A 255 4.59 6.55 -21.54
N SER A 256 4.94 5.78 -20.50
CA SER A 256 6.24 5.12 -20.37
C SER A 256 6.28 3.71 -20.96
N GLY A 257 5.21 3.28 -21.63
CA GLY A 257 5.09 1.93 -22.20
C GLY A 257 4.87 0.84 -21.16
N TYR A 258 4.50 1.20 -19.93
CA TYR A 258 4.27 0.27 -18.83
C TYR A 258 2.80 -0.19 -18.80
N TYR A 259 2.53 -1.31 -19.50
CA TYR A 259 1.22 -1.97 -19.56
C TYR A 259 1.17 -3.23 -18.70
N ALA A 260 -0.02 -3.61 -18.24
CA ALA A 260 -0.27 -4.81 -17.45
C ALA A 260 0.52 -4.85 -16.13
N GLY A 261 0.84 -3.68 -15.57
CA GLY A 261 1.53 -3.53 -14.29
C GLY A 261 0.64 -3.03 -13.16
N PHE A 262 -0.46 -2.34 -13.46
CA PHE A 262 -1.43 -1.93 -12.43
C PHE A 262 -1.92 -3.08 -11.55
N PRO A 263 -2.20 -4.29 -12.06
CA PRO A 263 -2.71 -5.38 -11.24
C PRO A 263 -1.86 -5.72 -10.01
N SER A 264 -0.53 -5.57 -10.13
CA SER A 264 0.43 -5.81 -9.06
C SER A 264 0.14 -5.00 -7.79
N TYR A 265 -0.44 -3.81 -7.92
CA TYR A 265 -0.76 -2.97 -6.78
C TYR A 265 -1.86 -3.56 -5.87
N ALA A 266 -2.91 -4.11 -6.48
CA ALA A 266 -3.99 -4.77 -5.73
C ALA A 266 -3.52 -6.12 -5.17
N ILE A 267 -2.74 -6.88 -5.95
CA ILE A 267 -2.10 -8.13 -5.49
C ILE A 267 -1.25 -7.88 -4.25
N GLY A 268 -0.44 -6.82 -4.24
CA GLY A 268 0.36 -6.44 -3.08
C GLY A 268 -0.46 -6.22 -1.83
N SER A 269 -1.58 -5.50 -1.94
CA SER A 269 -2.50 -5.25 -0.82
C SER A 269 -3.14 -6.54 -0.29
N ILE A 270 -3.57 -7.43 -1.20
CA ILE A 270 -4.15 -8.73 -0.83
C ILE A 270 -3.12 -9.58 -0.08
N PHE A 271 -1.90 -9.68 -0.63
CA PHE A 271 -0.87 -10.50 -0.03
C PHE A 271 -0.37 -9.92 1.29
N ALA A 272 -0.30 -8.60 1.44
CA ALA A 272 0.07 -7.96 2.72
C ALA A 272 -0.90 -8.34 3.85
N ALA A 273 -2.21 -8.33 3.60
CA ALA A 273 -3.22 -8.74 4.58
C ALA A 273 -3.13 -10.25 4.92
N GLN A 274 -2.92 -11.09 3.90
CA GLN A 274 -2.71 -12.53 4.08
C GLN A 274 -1.45 -12.82 4.90
N LEU A 275 -0.35 -12.14 4.60
CA LEU A 275 0.93 -12.27 5.31
C LEU A 275 0.81 -11.85 6.77
N MET A 276 0.14 -10.72 7.07
CA MET A 276 -0.07 -10.29 8.45
C MET A 276 -0.92 -11.29 9.22
N THR A 277 -1.96 -11.84 8.59
CA THR A 277 -2.80 -12.87 9.21
C THR A 277 -1.97 -14.11 9.56
N THR A 278 -1.07 -14.55 8.67
CA THR A 278 -0.14 -15.64 8.96
C THR A 278 0.81 -15.30 10.10
N ILE A 279 1.38 -14.10 10.12
CA ILE A 279 2.30 -13.67 11.19
C ILE A 279 1.60 -13.66 12.55
N LYS A 280 0.38 -13.10 12.63
CA LYS A 280 -0.45 -13.14 13.86
C LYS A 280 -0.71 -14.56 14.34
N LYS A 281 -0.98 -15.51 13.44
CA LYS A 281 -1.16 -16.93 13.79
C LYS A 281 0.12 -17.58 14.35
N GLU A 282 1.30 -17.17 13.89
CA GLU A 282 2.56 -17.80 14.26
C GLU A 282 3.16 -17.25 15.55
N ILE A 283 3.15 -15.93 15.75
CA ILE A 283 3.79 -15.29 16.92
C ILE A 283 2.79 -14.77 17.95
N GLY A 284 1.48 -14.91 17.67
CA GLY A 284 0.39 -14.46 18.53
C GLY A 284 -0.03 -13.02 18.23
N GLU A 285 -1.34 -12.78 18.24
CA GLU A 285 -1.90 -11.43 17.99
C GLU A 285 -1.43 -10.43 19.05
N ASP A 286 -1.46 -10.78 20.34
CA ASP A 286 -0.97 -9.92 21.44
C ASP A 286 0.50 -9.51 21.27
N THR A 287 1.34 -10.41 20.73
CA THR A 287 2.75 -10.13 20.45
C THR A 287 2.86 -9.10 19.32
N VAL A 288 2.14 -9.31 18.21
CA VAL A 288 2.12 -8.37 17.07
C VAL A 288 1.64 -7.00 17.53
N ASP A 289 0.53 -6.97 18.25
CA ASP A 289 -0.07 -5.77 18.82
C ASP A 289 0.89 -5.00 19.72
N LYS A 290 1.62 -5.72 20.59
CA LYS A 290 2.66 -5.13 21.43
C LYS A 290 3.79 -4.54 20.59
N CYS A 291 4.31 -5.28 19.60
CA CYS A 291 5.37 -4.81 18.71
C CYS A 291 4.97 -3.49 18.03
N ILE A 292 3.74 -3.41 17.54
CA ILE A 292 3.21 -2.22 16.88
C ILE A 292 3.08 -1.04 17.85
N ARG A 293 2.50 -1.25 19.03
CA ARG A 293 2.31 -0.19 20.05
C ARG A 293 3.60 0.34 20.64
N THR A 294 4.67 -0.46 20.66
CA THR A 294 5.98 -0.05 21.19
C THR A 294 6.99 0.35 20.13
N GLY A 295 6.68 0.18 18.85
CA GLY A 295 7.62 0.42 17.75
C GLY A 295 8.77 -0.60 17.66
N ASP A 296 8.70 -1.73 18.38
CA ASP A 296 9.69 -2.81 18.24
C ASP A 296 9.22 -3.76 17.13
N MET A 297 9.53 -3.40 15.90
CA MET A 297 9.10 -4.16 14.72
C MET A 297 9.92 -5.44 14.51
N THR A 298 10.99 -5.66 15.28
CA THR A 298 11.95 -6.75 15.07
C THR A 298 11.29 -8.12 14.86
N PRO A 299 10.36 -8.57 15.73
CA PRO A 299 9.75 -9.89 15.56
C PRO A 299 8.92 -10.03 14.29
N ILE A 300 8.29 -8.93 13.86
CA ILE A 300 7.48 -8.89 12.63
C ILE A 300 8.39 -8.91 11.39
N LEU A 301 9.44 -8.07 11.37
CA LEU A 301 10.38 -7.98 10.26
C LEU A 301 11.17 -9.28 10.08
N GLU A 302 11.50 -10.00 11.17
CA GLU A 302 12.11 -11.33 11.12
C GLU A 302 11.19 -12.33 10.41
N LYS A 303 9.87 -12.28 10.65
CA LYS A 303 8.92 -13.12 9.93
C LYS A 303 8.79 -12.76 8.46
N GLN A 304 8.78 -11.47 8.10
CA GLN A 304 8.81 -11.09 6.68
C GLN A 304 10.10 -11.58 6.00
N ARG A 305 11.25 -11.50 6.70
CA ARG A 305 12.54 -12.01 6.20
C ARG A 305 12.52 -13.52 5.98
N GLU A 306 12.06 -14.27 6.97
CA GLU A 306 11.94 -15.73 6.93
C GLU A 306 11.03 -16.17 5.77
N LYS A 307 9.89 -15.50 5.60
CA LYS A 307 8.83 -15.94 4.69
C LYS A 307 9.00 -15.47 3.26
N VAL A 308 9.52 -14.25 3.08
CA VAL A 308 9.50 -13.56 1.78
C VAL A 308 10.89 -13.07 1.38
N TRP A 309 11.59 -12.33 2.24
CA TRP A 309 12.79 -11.62 1.77
C TRP A 309 13.93 -12.60 1.43
N SER A 310 14.16 -13.58 2.29
CA SER A 310 15.30 -14.51 2.15
C SER A 310 15.22 -15.43 0.93
N VAL A 311 14.03 -15.61 0.33
CA VAL A 311 13.84 -16.58 -0.76
C VAL A 311 14.05 -16.01 -2.16
N GLY A 312 14.02 -14.68 -2.33
CA GLY A 312 14.18 -14.01 -3.63
C GLY A 312 13.36 -14.69 -4.74
N CYS A 313 14.05 -15.11 -5.81
CA CYS A 313 13.49 -15.82 -6.96
C CYS A 313 13.73 -17.34 -6.91
N MET A 314 13.94 -17.94 -5.74
CA MET A 314 14.14 -19.41 -5.59
C MET A 314 12.90 -20.23 -5.97
N TYR A 315 11.71 -19.63 -5.89
CA TYR A 315 10.45 -20.24 -6.27
C TYR A 315 10.02 -19.76 -7.67
N PRO A 316 9.49 -20.63 -8.54
CA PRO A 316 9.21 -20.29 -9.94
C PRO A 316 8.26 -19.11 -10.14
N THR A 317 7.19 -19.04 -9.34
CA THR A 317 6.13 -18.03 -9.48
C THR A 317 5.90 -17.24 -8.19
N MET A 318 5.18 -16.11 -8.30
CA MET A 318 4.72 -15.39 -7.11
C MET A 318 3.77 -16.23 -6.24
N MET A 319 2.92 -17.06 -6.86
CA MET A 319 1.98 -17.93 -6.13
C MET A 319 2.72 -18.97 -5.29
N ASP A 320 3.84 -19.51 -5.78
CA ASP A 320 4.67 -20.43 -5.01
C ASP A 320 5.27 -19.77 -3.75
N VAL A 321 5.68 -18.49 -3.86
CA VAL A 321 6.15 -17.72 -2.70
C VAL A 321 5.02 -17.49 -1.70
N VAL A 322 3.82 -17.14 -2.17
CA VAL A 322 2.65 -16.98 -1.29
C VAL A 322 2.34 -18.28 -0.54
N VAL A 323 2.24 -19.41 -1.26
CA VAL A 323 1.98 -20.73 -0.65
C VAL A 323 3.08 -21.09 0.34
N LYS A 324 4.36 -20.86 0.00
CA LYS A 324 5.48 -21.12 0.92
C LYS A 324 5.42 -20.26 2.18
N ALA A 325 5.05 -18.99 2.03
CA ALA A 325 5.01 -18.01 3.11
C ALA A 325 3.83 -18.25 4.06
N THR A 326 2.66 -18.62 3.52
CA THR A 326 1.39 -18.59 4.26
C THR A 326 0.67 -19.93 4.35
N GLY A 327 1.13 -20.95 3.62
CA GLY A 327 0.58 -22.30 3.63
C GLY A 327 -0.63 -22.52 2.69
N GLU A 328 -1.04 -21.50 1.93
CA GLU A 328 -2.19 -21.58 1.02
C GLU A 328 -2.05 -20.60 -0.15
N PRO A 329 -2.79 -20.78 -1.26
CA PRO A 329 -2.80 -19.85 -2.39
C PRO A 329 -3.21 -18.43 -1.99
N LEU A 330 -2.92 -17.45 -2.86
CA LEU A 330 -3.37 -16.08 -2.66
C LEU A 330 -4.90 -16.03 -2.64
N THR A 331 -5.47 -15.36 -1.64
CA THR A 331 -6.92 -15.25 -1.48
C THR A 331 -7.32 -13.89 -0.92
N THR A 332 -8.39 -13.34 -1.46
CA THR A 332 -9.00 -12.06 -1.07
C THR A 332 -9.66 -12.11 0.32
N LYS A 333 -9.92 -13.29 0.88
CA LYS A 333 -10.64 -13.46 2.15
C LYS A 333 -10.01 -12.68 3.30
N TYR A 334 -8.68 -12.65 3.37
CA TYR A 334 -7.94 -11.96 4.42
C TYR A 334 -7.96 -10.45 4.22
N PHE A 335 -7.91 -10.00 2.96
CA PHE A 335 -8.01 -8.59 2.62
C PHE A 335 -9.39 -8.05 2.96
N ARG A 336 -10.46 -8.75 2.56
CA ARG A 336 -11.84 -8.40 2.94
C ARG A 336 -12.01 -8.35 4.46
N ALA A 337 -11.59 -9.39 5.17
CA ALA A 337 -11.71 -9.46 6.62
C ALA A 337 -10.95 -8.31 7.32
N HIS A 338 -9.79 -7.94 6.79
CA HIS A 338 -8.99 -6.80 7.25
C HIS A 338 -9.73 -5.47 7.08
N LEU A 339 -10.28 -5.20 5.90
CA LEU A 339 -11.05 -3.98 5.65
C LEU A 339 -12.30 -3.90 6.53
N GLU A 340 -13.06 -4.99 6.65
CA GLU A 340 -14.26 -5.02 7.50
C GLU A 340 -13.90 -4.81 9.00
N ARG A 341 -12.80 -5.42 9.47
CA ARG A 341 -12.31 -5.25 10.84
C ARG A 341 -11.95 -3.80 11.15
N ARG A 342 -11.20 -3.17 10.26
CA ARG A 342 -10.74 -1.79 10.40
C ARG A 342 -11.88 -0.78 10.27
N TYR A 343 -12.66 -0.88 9.20
CA TYR A 343 -13.55 0.20 8.78
C TYR A 343 -15.02 0.02 9.16
N LEU A 344 -15.48 -1.21 9.43
CA LEU A 344 -16.83 -1.46 9.93
C LEU A 344 -16.86 -1.68 11.44
N ARG A 345 -15.88 -2.41 11.98
CA ARG A 345 -15.88 -2.79 13.41
C ARG A 345 -14.96 -1.94 14.30
N ASN A 346 -14.02 -1.17 13.72
CA ASN A 346 -13.03 -0.40 14.46
C ASN A 346 -12.15 -1.25 15.41
N GLU A 347 -11.79 -2.47 15.00
CA GLU A 347 -11.11 -3.49 15.81
C GLU A 347 -9.61 -3.66 15.48
N ASP A 348 -9.00 -2.75 14.72
CA ASP A 348 -7.67 -2.92 14.12
C ASP A 348 -6.47 -2.35 14.89
#